data_AF-S4H056-F1
#
_entry.id   AF-S4H056-F1
#
_cell.length_a   1.000
_cell.length_b   1.000
_cell.length_c   1.000
_cell.angle_alpha   90.00
_cell.angle_beta   90.00
_cell.angle_gamma   90.00
#
_symmetry.space_group_name_H-M   'P 1'
#
loop_
_entity.id
_entity.type
_entity.pdbx_description
1 polymer ?
#
loop_
_entity_poly.entity_id
_entity_poly.type
_entity_poly.pdbx_seq_one_letter_code
_entity_poly.pdbx_strand_id
1 'polypeptide(L)'
;MKNILGKYTHPNYPIYVFLEVIPFGEFVNFYKYYCSKYQYCGFNCTLLDSIRSIRNAAAHSNCVIHDLTNKDGFYNSYLASRLVELLPDVRKRTIQNRLKNNCVQDFISLLIAVDDVIKSEDLKDHCLQEIKELFDGRMISNKDLYKSSTSLQQMYAFCKEIVYNVQPS
;
A
#
# COMPACT_ATOMS: atom_id res chain seq x y z
N MET A 1 19.38 9.91 -11.22
CA MET A 1 20.29 8.80 -10.85
C MET A 1 21.77 9.11 -11.02
N LYS A 2 22.26 9.62 -12.18
CA LYS A 2 23.69 9.97 -12.40
C LYS A 2 24.31 11.00 -11.43
N ASN A 3 23.51 11.65 -10.56
CA ASN A 3 23.96 12.77 -9.74
C ASN A 3 24.41 12.36 -8.32
N ILE A 4 23.90 11.25 -7.75
CA ILE A 4 24.26 10.90 -6.36
C ILE A 4 25.56 10.10 -6.24
N LEU A 5 25.84 9.22 -7.22
CA LEU A 5 27.06 8.41 -7.22
C LEU A 5 28.32 9.28 -7.34
N GLY A 6 28.25 10.40 -8.06
CA GLY A 6 29.37 11.34 -8.23
C GLY A 6 29.74 12.11 -6.95
N LYS A 7 28.93 12.06 -5.89
CA LYS A 7 29.24 12.69 -4.60
C LYS A 7 30.22 11.87 -3.75
N TYR A 8 30.49 10.62 -4.14
CA TYR A 8 31.28 9.67 -3.35
C TYR A 8 32.43 9.07 -4.16
N THR A 9 33.57 8.87 -3.49
CA THR A 9 34.76 8.28 -4.10
C THR A 9 34.66 6.75 -4.08
N HIS A 10 34.72 6.12 -5.26
CA HIS A 10 34.78 4.66 -5.37
C HIS A 10 35.94 4.07 -4.55
N PRO A 11 35.76 2.95 -3.82
CA PRO A 11 34.56 2.11 -3.70
C PRO A 11 33.64 2.48 -2.51
N ASN A 12 33.88 3.60 -1.85
CA ASN A 12 33.24 3.95 -0.59
C ASN A 12 31.87 4.61 -0.82
N TYR A 13 30.82 3.80 -0.83
CA TYR A 13 29.45 4.27 -0.95
C TYR A 13 28.67 3.99 0.33
N PRO A 14 28.00 5.01 0.92
CA PRO A 14 27.04 4.78 1.98
C PRO A 14 25.90 3.87 1.53
N ILE A 15 25.37 3.05 2.45
CA ILE A 15 24.29 2.09 2.12
C ILE A 15 23.05 2.76 1.53
N TYR A 16 22.69 3.96 2.00
CA TYR A 16 21.50 4.65 1.48
C TYR A 16 21.63 5.02 -0.01
N VAL A 17 22.85 5.25 -0.51
CA VAL A 17 23.12 5.51 -1.93
C VAL A 17 22.85 4.25 -2.75
N PHE A 18 23.23 3.08 -2.24
CA PHE A 18 22.91 1.81 -2.88
C PHE A 18 21.39 1.60 -2.95
N LEU A 19 20.67 1.89 -1.85
CA LEU A 19 19.21 1.75 -1.79
C LEU A 19 18.47 2.68 -2.79
N GLU A 20 19.02 3.84 -3.12
CA GLU A 20 18.45 4.74 -4.15
C GLU A 20 18.65 4.27 -5.59
N VAL A 21 19.68 3.45 -5.85
CA VAL A 21 20.05 3.03 -7.20
C VAL A 21 19.37 1.72 -7.59
N ILE A 22 19.14 0.84 -6.61
CA ILE A 22 18.55 -0.47 -6.89
C ILE A 22 17.05 -0.36 -7.24
N PRO A 23 16.54 -1.26 -8.10
CA PRO A 23 15.10 -1.41 -8.29
C PRO A 23 14.39 -1.74 -6.98
N PHE A 24 13.13 -1.35 -6.83
CA PHE A 24 12.37 -1.66 -5.62
C PHE A 24 12.23 -3.15 -5.35
N GLY A 25 12.19 -4.00 -6.38
CA GLY A 25 12.23 -5.46 -6.19
C GLY A 25 13.49 -5.92 -5.46
N GLU A 26 14.65 -5.36 -5.81
CA GLU A 26 15.91 -5.62 -5.12
C GLU A 26 15.92 -5.02 -3.71
N PHE A 27 15.31 -3.85 -3.51
CA PHE A 27 15.11 -3.29 -2.17
C PHE A 27 14.27 -4.24 -1.29
N VAL A 28 13.19 -4.82 -1.80
CA VAL A 28 12.37 -5.79 -1.06
C VAL A 28 13.18 -7.02 -0.65
N ASN A 29 13.99 -7.55 -1.57
CA ASN A 29 14.89 -8.69 -1.28
C ASN A 29 15.92 -8.32 -0.22
N PHE A 30 16.56 -7.16 -0.35
CA PHE A 30 17.52 -6.64 0.61
C PHE A 30 16.90 -6.46 2.00
N TYR A 31 15.70 -5.87 2.07
CA TYR A 31 14.98 -5.65 3.32
C TYR A 31 14.63 -6.97 4.02
N LYS A 32 14.11 -7.96 3.27
CA LYS A 32 13.83 -9.31 3.79
C LYS A 32 15.10 -9.98 4.32
N TYR A 33 16.21 -9.87 3.59
CA TYR A 33 17.51 -10.37 4.03
C TYR A 33 17.97 -9.69 5.33
N TYR A 34 17.92 -8.36 5.38
CA TYR A 34 18.32 -7.57 6.55
C TYR A 34 17.52 -7.98 7.80
N CYS A 35 16.19 -8.09 7.66
CA CYS A 35 15.32 -8.50 8.76
C CYS A 35 15.64 -9.91 9.26
N SER A 36 15.94 -10.84 8.35
CA SER A 36 16.34 -12.20 8.70
C SER A 36 17.71 -12.26 9.38
N LYS A 37 18.69 -11.51 8.87
CA LYS A 37 20.07 -11.47 9.37
C LYS A 37 20.16 -10.91 10.78
N TYR A 38 19.45 -9.81 11.04
CA TYR A 38 19.56 -9.04 12.29
C TYR A 38 18.39 -9.27 13.25
N GLN A 39 17.42 -10.11 12.88
CA GLN A 39 16.19 -10.38 13.65
C GLN A 39 15.42 -9.11 14.06
N TYR A 40 15.56 -8.04 13.26
CA TYR A 40 14.92 -6.75 13.49
C TYR A 40 14.13 -6.36 12.25
N CYS A 41 12.83 -6.11 12.43
CA CYS A 41 11.90 -5.81 11.36
C CYS A 41 11.06 -4.60 11.78
N GLY A 42 11.51 -3.40 11.38
CA GLY A 42 10.81 -2.15 11.72
C GLY A 42 9.51 -1.94 10.94
N PHE A 43 9.27 -2.71 9.88
CA PHE A 43 8.07 -2.68 9.04
C PHE A 43 7.72 -4.11 8.60
N ASN A 44 6.44 -4.46 8.56
CA ASN A 44 6.05 -5.82 8.23
C ASN A 44 6.35 -6.16 6.76
N CYS A 45 7.40 -6.97 6.55
CA CYS A 45 7.88 -7.33 5.21
C CYS A 45 6.86 -8.12 4.36
N THR A 46 5.78 -8.65 4.95
CA THR A 46 4.70 -9.32 4.21
C THR A 46 3.88 -8.36 3.35
N LEU A 47 3.93 -7.06 3.64
CA LEU A 47 3.24 -6.02 2.85
C LEU A 47 4.02 -5.60 1.60
N LEU A 48 5.34 -5.82 1.58
CA LEU A 48 6.22 -5.31 0.52
C LEU A 48 5.90 -5.88 -0.87
N ASP A 49 5.43 -7.13 -0.94
CA ASP A 49 5.05 -7.74 -2.21
C ASP A 49 3.80 -7.09 -2.80
N SER A 50 2.81 -6.78 -1.96
CA SER A 50 1.62 -6.03 -2.34
C SER A 50 1.92 -4.59 -2.76
N ILE A 51 2.81 -3.91 -2.02
CA ILE A 51 3.28 -2.56 -2.38
C ILE A 51 4.01 -2.56 -3.72
N ARG A 52 4.85 -3.57 -3.97
CA ARG A 52 5.52 -3.75 -5.25
C ARG A 52 4.51 -3.93 -6.39
N SER A 53 3.45 -4.70 -6.19
CA SER A 53 2.40 -4.94 -7.18
C SER A 53 1.67 -3.64 -7.58
N ILE A 54 1.15 -2.86 -6.62
CA ILE A 54 0.46 -1.60 -6.95
C ILE A 54 1.38 -0.56 -7.58
N ARG A 55 2.63 -0.47 -7.11
CA ARG A 55 3.63 0.43 -7.70
C ARG A 55 3.91 0.07 -9.16
N ASN A 56 4.07 -1.22 -9.45
CA ASN A 56 4.30 -1.69 -10.81
C ASN A 56 3.07 -1.48 -11.69
N ALA A 57 1.86 -1.70 -11.16
CA ALA A 57 0.63 -1.43 -11.90
C ALA A 57 0.53 0.05 -12.32
N ALA A 58 0.84 0.96 -11.40
CA ALA A 58 0.89 2.41 -11.70
C ALA A 58 1.97 2.76 -12.73
N ALA A 59 3.19 2.21 -12.59
CA ALA A 59 4.31 2.51 -13.48
C ALA A 59 4.13 1.98 -14.92
N HIS A 60 3.42 0.88 -15.10
CA HIS A 60 3.15 0.27 -16.40
C HIS A 60 1.76 0.62 -16.97
N SER A 61 1.02 1.54 -16.31
CA SER A 61 -0.36 1.91 -16.69
C SER A 61 -1.33 0.72 -16.75
N ASN A 62 -1.11 -0.31 -15.93
CA ASN A 62 -2.05 -1.41 -15.78
C ASN A 62 -3.27 -0.95 -14.98
N CYS A 63 -4.44 -1.46 -15.35
CA CYS A 63 -5.67 -1.17 -14.61
C CYS A 63 -5.63 -1.83 -13.22
N VAL A 64 -5.52 -1.01 -12.17
CA VAL A 64 -5.48 -1.45 -10.77
C VAL A 64 -6.75 -2.23 -10.40
N ILE A 65 -7.91 -1.79 -10.89
CA ILE A 65 -9.23 -2.37 -10.58
C ILE A 65 -9.70 -3.43 -11.58
N HIS A 66 -8.80 -4.06 -12.35
CA HIS A 66 -9.18 -4.92 -13.48
C HIS A 66 -9.98 -6.18 -13.07
N ASP A 67 -9.87 -6.65 -11.84
CA ASP A 67 -10.54 -7.87 -11.38
C ASP A 67 -11.05 -7.74 -9.94
N LEU A 68 -12.03 -6.87 -9.75
CA LEU A 68 -12.69 -6.63 -8.46
C LEU A 68 -13.65 -7.75 -8.04
N THR A 69 -13.95 -8.71 -8.90
CA THR A 69 -14.84 -9.83 -8.57
C THR A 69 -14.08 -11.05 -8.04
N ASN A 70 -12.81 -11.19 -8.39
CA ASN A 70 -11.98 -12.29 -7.96
C ASN A 70 -11.64 -12.23 -6.46
N LYS A 71 -11.86 -13.36 -5.81
CA LYS A 71 -11.63 -13.60 -4.38
C LYS A 71 -10.90 -14.92 -4.14
N ASP A 72 -10.23 -15.45 -5.16
CA ASP A 72 -9.45 -16.68 -5.08
C ASP A 72 -8.07 -16.44 -4.45
N GLY A 73 -7.73 -15.17 -4.20
CA GLY A 73 -6.51 -14.77 -3.51
C GLY A 73 -6.50 -15.12 -2.02
N PHE A 74 -5.34 -14.92 -1.41
CA PHE A 74 -5.12 -15.04 0.03
C PHE A 74 -5.21 -13.66 0.68
N TYR A 75 -5.67 -13.62 1.94
CA TYR A 75 -5.60 -12.40 2.74
C TYR A 75 -4.34 -12.41 3.61
N ASN A 76 -3.74 -11.25 3.79
CA ASN A 76 -2.63 -11.01 4.68
C ASN A 76 -3.17 -10.91 6.12
N SER A 77 -2.68 -11.78 7.01
CA SER A 77 -3.16 -11.87 8.39
C SER A 77 -2.82 -10.64 9.22
N TYR A 78 -1.64 -10.04 9.02
CA TYR A 78 -1.25 -8.81 9.68
C TYR A 78 -2.19 -7.65 9.29
N LEU A 79 -2.45 -7.52 8.00
CA LEU A 79 -3.37 -6.51 7.47
C LEU A 79 -4.78 -6.71 8.02
N ALA A 80 -5.27 -7.95 8.06
CA ALA A 80 -6.58 -8.26 8.63
C ALA A 80 -6.68 -7.89 10.12
N SER A 81 -5.63 -8.09 10.90
CA SER A 81 -5.61 -7.69 12.32
C SER A 81 -5.64 -6.16 12.47
N ARG A 82 -4.81 -5.43 11.71
CA ARG A 82 -4.81 -3.95 11.71
C ARG A 82 -6.18 -3.39 11.31
N LEU A 83 -6.83 -3.96 10.31
CA LEU A 83 -8.15 -3.50 9.89
C LEU A 83 -9.27 -3.80 10.89
N VAL A 84 -9.15 -4.85 11.70
CA VAL A 84 -10.13 -5.10 12.79
C VAL A 84 -10.05 -4.01 13.86
N GLU A 85 -8.87 -3.46 14.12
CA GLU A 85 -8.68 -2.32 15.02
C GLU A 85 -9.25 -1.03 14.42
N LEU A 86 -9.01 -0.80 13.12
CA LEU A 86 -9.46 0.40 12.41
C LEU A 86 -10.96 0.42 12.09
N LEU A 87 -11.59 -0.75 11.97
CA LEU A 87 -12.99 -0.90 11.57
C LEU A 87 -13.77 -1.72 12.62
N PRO A 88 -14.01 -1.18 13.82
CA PRO A 88 -14.62 -1.94 14.92
C PRO A 88 -16.03 -2.46 14.59
N ASP A 89 -16.76 -1.77 13.72
CA ASP A 89 -18.12 -2.14 13.31
C ASP A 89 -18.16 -3.18 12.17
N VAL A 90 -17.01 -3.47 11.55
CA VAL A 90 -16.92 -4.42 10.43
C VAL A 90 -16.46 -5.78 10.93
N ARG A 91 -17.30 -6.81 10.69
CA ARG A 91 -16.96 -8.19 11.06
C ARG A 91 -15.64 -8.63 10.44
N LYS A 92 -14.74 -9.24 11.24
CA LYS A 92 -13.46 -9.81 10.79
C LYS A 92 -13.56 -10.67 9.53
N ARG A 93 -14.59 -11.51 9.43
CA ARG A 93 -14.82 -12.36 8.23
C ARG A 93 -15.08 -11.53 6.97
N THR A 94 -15.77 -10.40 7.10
CA THR A 94 -15.99 -9.46 6.00
C THR A 94 -14.67 -8.84 5.56
N ILE A 95 -13.86 -8.36 6.51
CA ILE A 95 -12.52 -7.82 6.25
C ILE A 95 -11.67 -8.85 5.50
N GLN A 96 -11.54 -10.06 6.03
CA GLN A 96 -10.77 -11.15 5.41
C GLN A 96 -11.26 -11.45 3.98
N ASN A 97 -12.57 -11.51 3.76
CA ASN A 97 -13.14 -11.75 2.44
C ASN A 97 -12.86 -10.62 1.45
N ARG A 98 -12.80 -9.36 1.90
CA ARG A 98 -12.44 -8.21 1.05
C ARG A 98 -10.96 -8.20 0.71
N LEU A 99 -10.11 -8.55 1.68
CA LEU A 99 -8.65 -8.65 1.51
C LEU A 99 -8.20 -9.80 0.59
N LYS A 100 -9.06 -10.77 0.26
CA LYS A 100 -8.73 -11.76 -0.77
C LYS A 100 -8.64 -11.18 -2.18
N ASN A 101 -9.18 -9.98 -2.39
CA ASN A 101 -9.02 -9.30 -3.66
C ASN A 101 -7.67 -8.58 -3.71
N ASN A 102 -6.83 -8.92 -4.69
CA ASN A 102 -5.47 -8.40 -4.80
C ASN A 102 -5.44 -6.88 -4.91
N CYS A 103 -6.32 -6.26 -5.69
CA CYS A 103 -6.39 -4.79 -5.80
C CYS A 103 -6.64 -4.13 -4.43
N VAL A 104 -7.59 -4.66 -3.67
CA VAL A 104 -7.94 -4.15 -2.34
C VAL A 104 -6.77 -4.34 -1.38
N GLN A 105 -6.17 -5.52 -1.37
CA GLN A 105 -5.03 -5.84 -0.50
C GLN A 105 -3.78 -5.02 -0.84
N ASP A 106 -3.49 -4.82 -2.12
CA ASP A 106 -2.33 -4.07 -2.58
C ASP A 106 -2.47 -2.58 -2.23
N PHE A 107 -3.66 -2.02 -2.44
CA PHE A 107 -3.97 -0.64 -2.05
C PHE A 107 -3.89 -0.44 -0.53
N ILE A 108 -4.53 -1.30 0.27
CA ILE A 108 -4.53 -1.15 1.72
C ILE A 108 -3.12 -1.39 2.30
N SER A 109 -2.35 -2.31 1.73
CA SER A 109 -0.94 -2.51 2.14
C SER A 109 -0.11 -1.24 1.95
N LEU A 110 -0.32 -0.50 0.87
CA LEU A 110 0.33 0.79 0.65
C LEU A 110 -0.15 1.84 1.65
N LEU A 111 -1.46 1.92 1.92
CA LEU A 111 -2.02 2.87 2.88
C LEU A 111 -1.50 2.63 4.32
N ILE A 112 -1.45 1.37 4.76
CA ILE A 112 -0.88 1.01 6.07
C ILE A 112 0.62 1.27 6.11
N ALA A 113 1.34 1.08 5.01
CA ALA A 113 2.77 1.42 4.95
C ALA A 113 3.02 2.93 5.07
N VAL A 114 2.14 3.77 4.53
CA VAL A 114 2.21 5.23 4.73
C VAL A 114 2.09 5.56 6.22
N ASP A 115 1.15 4.94 6.92
CA ASP A 115 0.96 5.15 8.36
C ASP A 115 2.14 4.64 9.21
N ASP A 116 2.65 3.44 8.92
CA ASP A 116 3.71 2.80 9.70
C ASP A 116 5.10 3.41 9.45
N VAL A 117 5.40 3.84 8.21
CA VAL A 117 6.76 4.25 7.80
C VAL A 117 6.97 5.76 7.91
N ILE A 118 5.94 6.57 7.63
CA ILE A 118 6.06 8.03 7.71
C ILE A 118 5.90 8.49 9.16
N LYS A 119 7.00 8.98 9.74
CA LYS A 119 7.04 9.45 11.13
C LYS A 119 6.69 10.93 11.30
N SER A 120 6.76 11.71 10.22
CA SER A 120 6.36 13.13 10.25
C SER A 120 4.85 13.21 10.10
N GLU A 121 4.17 13.75 11.11
CA GLU A 121 2.72 13.98 11.11
C GLU A 121 2.32 14.85 9.91
N ASP A 122 2.99 15.99 9.69
CA ASP A 122 2.70 16.89 8.56
C ASP A 122 2.75 16.18 7.19
N LEU A 123 3.78 15.36 6.97
CA LEU A 123 3.93 14.62 5.71
C LEU A 123 2.88 13.53 5.57
N LYS A 124 2.56 12.84 6.68
CA LYS A 124 1.54 11.80 6.71
C LYS A 124 0.18 12.42 6.39
N ASP A 125 -0.16 13.54 7.02
CA ASP A 125 -1.42 14.26 6.82
C ASP A 125 -1.58 14.73 5.40
N HIS A 126 -0.52 15.30 4.83
CA HIS A 126 -0.52 15.70 3.43
C HIS A 126 -0.81 14.51 2.50
N CYS A 127 -0.10 13.39 2.67
CA CYS A 127 -0.35 12.18 1.87
C CYS A 127 -1.76 11.62 2.05
N LEU A 128 -2.25 11.52 3.29
CA LEU A 128 -3.60 11.02 3.55
C LEU A 128 -4.67 11.94 2.98
N GLN A 129 -4.44 13.26 3.00
CA GLN A 129 -5.32 14.25 2.41
C GLN A 129 -5.41 14.10 0.88
N GLU A 130 -4.30 13.91 0.17
CA GLU A 130 -4.30 13.62 -1.27
C GLU A 130 -5.10 12.35 -1.60
N ILE A 131 -4.99 11.31 -0.76
CA ILE A 131 -5.76 10.08 -0.92
C ILE A 131 -7.26 10.33 -0.67
N LYS A 132 -7.64 11.11 0.34
CA LYS A 132 -9.04 11.49 0.58
C LYS A 132 -9.61 12.24 -0.63
N GLU A 133 -8.89 13.22 -1.17
CA GLU A 133 -9.28 13.98 -2.36
C GLU A 133 -9.45 13.10 -3.61
N LEU A 134 -8.59 12.10 -3.79
CA LEU A 134 -8.74 11.10 -4.85
C LEU A 134 -10.08 10.35 -4.72
N PHE A 135 -10.42 9.89 -3.51
CA PHE A 135 -11.65 9.14 -3.25
C PHE A 135 -12.91 10.02 -3.35
N ASP A 136 -12.84 11.27 -2.90
CA ASP A 136 -14.00 12.19 -2.87
C ASP A 136 -14.23 12.95 -4.16
N GLY A 137 -13.18 13.16 -4.96
CA GLY A 137 -13.28 13.87 -6.22
C GLY A 137 -13.17 12.93 -7.41
N ARG A 138 -11.94 12.52 -7.71
CA ARG A 138 -11.62 11.90 -9.00
C ARG A 138 -12.32 10.55 -9.20
N MET A 139 -12.37 9.70 -8.19
CA MET A 139 -12.98 8.36 -8.30
C MET A 139 -14.49 8.39 -8.55
N ILE A 140 -15.20 9.40 -8.03
CA ILE A 140 -16.67 9.50 -8.18
C ILE A 140 -17.11 10.33 -9.39
N SER A 141 -16.17 10.96 -10.10
CA SER A 141 -16.45 11.85 -11.25
C SER A 141 -17.32 11.20 -12.33
N ASN A 142 -17.21 9.88 -12.51
CA ASN A 142 -17.98 9.11 -13.48
C ASN A 142 -18.80 7.99 -12.81
N LYS A 143 -19.24 8.19 -11.55
CA LYS A 143 -19.96 7.18 -10.76
C LYS A 143 -21.18 6.59 -11.50
N ASP A 144 -21.80 7.39 -12.36
CA ASP A 144 -22.98 6.99 -13.13
C ASP A 144 -22.72 5.82 -14.07
N LEU A 145 -21.50 5.70 -14.63
CA LEU A 145 -21.09 4.58 -15.48
C LEU A 145 -21.05 3.24 -14.72
N TYR A 146 -20.95 3.28 -13.39
CA TYR A 146 -20.74 2.10 -12.56
C TYR A 146 -21.90 1.80 -11.60
N LYS A 147 -23.06 2.46 -11.79
CA LYS A 147 -24.27 2.27 -10.97
C LYS A 147 -24.77 0.83 -10.93
N SER A 148 -24.53 0.05 -11.99
CA SER A 148 -24.90 -1.36 -12.08
C SER A 148 -23.90 -2.30 -11.42
N SER A 149 -22.69 -1.83 -11.08
CA SER A 149 -21.62 -2.66 -10.51
C SER A 149 -21.62 -2.59 -8.99
N THR A 150 -22.41 -3.46 -8.36
CA THR A 150 -22.47 -3.59 -6.90
C THR A 150 -21.11 -3.94 -6.29
N SER A 151 -20.29 -4.75 -6.98
CA SER A 151 -18.96 -5.14 -6.50
C SER A 151 -18.03 -3.93 -6.37
N LEU A 152 -17.98 -3.06 -7.40
CA LEU A 152 -17.19 -1.84 -7.37
C LEU A 152 -17.67 -0.91 -6.26
N GLN A 153 -18.97 -0.69 -6.14
CA GLN A 153 -19.53 0.19 -5.11
C GLN A 153 -19.17 -0.27 -3.69
N GLN A 154 -19.30 -1.57 -3.42
CA GLN A 154 -18.93 -2.14 -2.12
C GLN A 154 -17.43 -2.03 -1.83
N MET A 155 -16.58 -2.21 -2.85
CA MET A 155 -15.12 -2.08 -2.68
C MET A 155 -14.68 -0.64 -2.50
N TYR A 156 -15.26 0.28 -3.26
CA TYR A 156 -15.04 1.72 -3.07
C TYR A 156 -15.43 2.13 -1.65
N ALA A 157 -16.63 1.76 -1.18
CA ALA A 157 -17.08 2.08 0.16
C ALA A 157 -16.14 1.52 1.24
N PHE A 158 -15.73 0.25 1.11
CA PHE A 158 -14.81 -0.40 2.04
C PHE A 158 -13.43 0.30 2.08
N CYS A 159 -12.83 0.57 0.92
CA CYS A 159 -11.54 1.25 0.87
C CYS A 159 -11.64 2.70 1.39
N LYS A 160 -12.73 3.41 1.08
CA LYS A 160 -12.98 4.77 1.56
C LYS A 160 -13.09 4.80 3.08
N GLU A 161 -13.83 3.87 3.66
CA GLU A 161 -13.98 3.76 5.12
C GLU A 161 -12.61 3.61 5.79
N ILE A 162 -11.72 2.79 5.23
CA ILE A 162 -10.35 2.64 5.76
C ILE A 162 -9.55 3.94 5.63
N VAL A 163 -9.57 4.60 4.47
CA VAL A 163 -8.88 5.89 4.24
C VAL A 163 -9.27 6.93 5.28
N TYR A 164 -10.52 6.92 5.73
CA TYR A 164 -11.04 7.86 6.72
C TYR A 164 -10.78 7.46 8.17
N ASN A 165 -10.51 6.17 8.44
CA ASN A 165 -10.17 5.68 9.77
C ASN A 165 -8.65 5.62 10.02
N VAL A 166 -7.82 5.61 8.96
CA VAL A 166 -6.38 5.82 9.07
C VAL A 166 -6.15 7.31 9.35
N GLN A 167 -5.70 7.61 10.56
CA GLN A 167 -5.41 8.97 11.01
C GLN A 167 -3.98 9.03 11.56
N PRO A 168 -3.29 10.18 11.44
CA PRO A 168 -2.08 10.42 12.22
C PRO A 168 -2.36 10.16 13.71
N SER A 169 -1.42 9.49 14.37
CA SER A 169 -1.45 9.28 15.83
C SER A 169 -1.01 10.53 16.56
#